data_AF-A0A2V2YV61-F1
#
_entry.id   AF-A0A2V2YV61-F1
#
_cell.length_a   1.000
_cell.length_b   1.000
_cell.length_c   1.000
_cell.angle_alpha   90.00
_cell.angle_beta   90.00
_cell.angle_gamma   90.00
#
_symmetry.space_group_name_H-M   'P 1'
#
loop_
_entity.id
_entity.type
_entity.pdbx_description
1 polymer ?
#
loop_
_entity_poly.entity_id
_entity_poly.type
_entity_poly.pdbx_seq_one_letter_code
_entity_poly.pdbx_strand_id
1 'polypeptide(L)'
;MNNKLIFEQYDMVVSITEKTLNDQLTHLLQMGIIQPEFIVLKTYDRPSKKYVFQVLASSDEIPRNPDGTPKQSCIDGVIHPQVTIARSGTDIVFELNFLSGTAYLWDGAGPEAQLVAYDMTDWKYGISITMDLKSVEKESLTNNRSVPDLVKDQLYHFMDHMFTVNSLFMDFESTDLLRFDPTHTDTGKDAGDLGCEQFVLFMQAYLRELQAKGNPYILGYAIHTTPLTDPPSQLQVPDALQPVGTTFTMFHDADNSNMSTLNFILATKGGHRSVEGTPGIFDTNWIGTTEQCDAKMIYSHHVLVEEFLLRPIFDQMSSGIYGHILNHIHVGMGNPYEDAKRAYVNPDGTYGFSYNISDVNSGDNQYVNRFSVNIANNTAASKIDLNFNGHIALYRNVSRDMGFCTAHAWAQGSVDWSGTISLIASVADNRPVLSMTNSFKIDQSSSNSGKNDCAKAFEIFGEIVKGILDVLTFFSAGDFFHDLFDQVFKLDIPGIGDIGNVFGNLSNVCQTTIMLPAGQVFFFKNPSADNEGNFMLELTYKAEN
;
A
#
# COMPACT_ATOMS: atom_id res chain seq x y z
N MET A 1 8.03 -15.83 -1.66
CA MET A 1 6.77 -15.76 -0.91
C MET A 1 5.67 -15.70 -1.94
N ASN A 2 4.59 -16.46 -1.77
CA ASN A 2 3.44 -16.29 -2.66
C ASN A 2 2.75 -14.97 -2.29
N ASN A 3 2.31 -14.19 -3.27
CA ASN A 3 1.66 -12.89 -3.02
C ASN A 3 0.48 -13.00 -2.01
N LYS A 4 -0.24 -14.13 -2.03
CA LYS A 4 -1.33 -14.47 -1.09
C LYS A 4 -0.90 -14.54 0.37
N LEU A 5 0.32 -15.01 0.63
CA LEU A 5 0.82 -15.24 1.99
C LEU A 5 1.43 -13.99 2.62
N ILE A 6 1.55 -12.86 1.88
CA ILE A 6 2.12 -11.63 2.45
C ILE A 6 1.25 -11.09 3.59
N PHE A 7 -0.07 -11.24 3.48
CA PHE A 7 -1.03 -10.72 4.46
C PHE A 7 -1.24 -11.64 5.69
N GLU A 8 -0.48 -12.75 5.78
CA GLU A 8 -0.31 -13.54 7.02
C GLU A 8 0.76 -12.95 7.97
N GLN A 9 1.50 -11.92 7.52
CA GLN A 9 2.64 -11.34 8.24
C GLN A 9 2.69 -9.80 8.18
N TYR A 10 1.97 -9.20 7.23
CA TYR A 10 1.98 -7.76 6.94
C TYR A 10 0.55 -7.28 6.63
N ASP A 11 0.34 -5.96 6.64
CA ASP A 11 -0.99 -5.37 6.49
C ASP A 11 -1.17 -4.64 5.16
N MET A 12 -0.08 -4.13 4.57
CA MET A 12 -0.12 -3.32 3.35
C MET A 12 1.08 -3.61 2.45
N VAL A 13 0.87 -3.48 1.14
CA VAL A 13 1.91 -3.46 0.11
C VAL A 13 1.74 -2.22 -0.76
N VAL A 14 2.83 -1.53 -1.09
CA VAL A 14 2.84 -0.43 -2.06
C VAL A 14 3.92 -0.72 -3.09
N SER A 15 3.45 -1.07 -4.29
CA SER A 15 4.23 -1.50 -5.44
C SER A 15 4.43 -0.33 -6.40
N ILE A 16 5.67 0.03 -6.74
CA ILE A 16 6.03 1.17 -7.60
C ILE A 16 6.86 0.65 -8.77
N THR A 17 6.52 1.03 -10.01
CA THR A 17 7.25 0.53 -11.19
C THR A 17 8.66 1.11 -11.33
N GLU A 18 9.56 0.33 -11.92
CA GLU A 18 10.90 0.74 -12.37
C GLU A 18 10.82 1.98 -13.28
N LYS A 19 9.80 2.04 -14.17
CA LYS A 19 9.54 3.22 -14.98
C LYS A 19 9.30 4.46 -14.11
N THR A 20 8.42 4.37 -13.10
CA THR A 20 8.12 5.49 -12.20
C THR A 20 9.34 5.92 -11.40
N LEU A 21 10.16 4.99 -10.89
CA LEU A 21 11.42 5.33 -10.23
C LEU A 21 12.38 6.10 -11.16
N ASN A 22 12.46 5.69 -12.42
CA ASN A 22 13.26 6.39 -13.43
C ASN A 22 12.68 7.76 -13.81
N ASP A 23 11.36 7.92 -13.87
CA ASP A 23 10.71 9.22 -14.05
C ASP A 23 11.02 10.17 -12.86
N GLN A 24 11.09 9.65 -11.63
CA GLN A 24 11.48 10.44 -10.44
C GLN A 24 12.93 10.94 -10.55
N LEU A 25 13.88 10.07 -10.92
CA LEU A 25 15.28 10.45 -11.13
C LEU A 25 15.40 11.49 -12.26
N THR A 26 14.65 11.30 -13.34
CA THR A 26 14.56 12.26 -14.46
C THR A 26 14.07 13.63 -13.99
N HIS A 27 13.06 13.68 -13.12
CA HIS A 27 12.55 14.95 -12.59
C HIS A 27 13.52 15.60 -11.59
N LEU A 28 14.23 14.83 -10.77
CA LEU A 28 15.26 15.36 -9.86
C LEU A 28 16.45 16.01 -10.60
N LEU A 29 16.77 15.55 -11.83
CA LEU A 29 17.68 16.26 -12.75
C LEU A 29 17.08 17.58 -13.23
N GLN A 30 15.81 17.58 -13.66
CA GLN A 30 15.09 18.78 -14.13
C GLN A 30 14.97 19.86 -13.04
N MET A 31 14.85 19.45 -11.78
CA MET A 31 14.86 20.35 -10.62
C MET A 31 16.26 20.85 -10.23
N GLY A 32 17.34 20.32 -10.84
CA GLY A 32 18.73 20.63 -10.48
C GLY A 32 19.18 20.06 -9.12
N ILE A 33 18.44 19.10 -8.56
CA ILE A 33 18.75 18.44 -7.29
C ILE A 33 19.83 17.36 -7.48
N ILE A 34 19.78 16.68 -8.63
CA ILE A 34 20.92 15.95 -9.18
C ILE A 34 21.57 16.86 -10.23
N GLN A 35 22.90 17.02 -10.17
CA GLN A 35 23.64 17.71 -11.22
C GLN A 35 23.86 16.76 -12.41
N PRO A 36 23.43 17.12 -13.64
CA PRO A 36 23.67 16.33 -14.83
C PRO A 36 25.13 16.41 -15.33
N GLU A 37 25.91 17.39 -14.89
CA GLU A 37 27.33 17.52 -15.23
C GLU A 37 28.20 16.51 -14.46
N PHE A 38 28.83 15.59 -15.18
CA PHE A 38 29.87 14.70 -14.68
C PHE A 38 31.22 15.19 -15.19
N ILE A 39 32.01 15.83 -14.32
CA ILE A 39 33.31 16.40 -14.69
C ILE A 39 34.35 15.97 -13.66
N VAL A 40 35.32 15.14 -14.06
CA VAL A 40 36.29 14.53 -13.13
C VAL A 40 37.71 14.57 -13.69
N LEU A 41 38.62 15.20 -12.97
CA LEU A 41 40.03 15.37 -13.35
C LEU A 41 40.95 14.46 -12.52
N LYS A 42 41.87 13.74 -13.20
CA LYS A 42 42.91 12.92 -12.55
C LYS A 42 44.24 13.68 -12.53
N THR A 43 44.54 14.28 -11.39
CA THR A 43 45.71 15.13 -11.16
C THR A 43 46.76 14.42 -10.29
N TYR A 44 48.03 14.85 -10.36
CA TYR A 44 49.12 14.31 -9.52
C TYR A 44 49.42 15.25 -8.36
N ASP A 45 49.06 14.83 -7.15
CA ASP A 45 49.34 15.58 -5.93
C ASP A 45 50.81 15.41 -5.53
N ARG A 46 51.60 16.49 -5.67
CA ARG A 46 53.04 16.49 -5.38
C ARG A 46 53.38 16.22 -3.90
N PRO A 47 52.67 16.80 -2.91
CA PRO A 47 52.79 16.45 -1.49
C PRO A 47 52.68 14.95 -1.18
N SER A 48 51.57 14.30 -1.52
CA SER A 48 51.34 12.88 -1.20
C SER A 48 52.02 11.90 -2.17
N LYS A 49 52.47 12.39 -3.33
CA LYS A 49 53.06 11.63 -4.44
C LYS A 49 52.11 10.58 -5.03
N LYS A 50 50.82 10.92 -5.09
CA LYS A 50 49.76 10.05 -5.61
C LYS A 50 48.97 10.76 -6.71
N TYR A 51 48.38 9.97 -7.60
CA TYR A 51 47.25 10.47 -8.38
C TYR A 51 46.04 10.62 -7.47
N VAL A 52 45.40 11.78 -7.56
CA VAL A 52 44.13 12.10 -6.90
C VAL A 52 43.12 12.47 -7.98
N PHE A 53 41.87 12.16 -7.73
CA PHE A 53 40.76 12.56 -8.57
C PHE A 53 40.04 13.73 -7.91
N GLN A 54 39.52 14.65 -8.72
CA GLN A 54 38.76 15.82 -8.28
C GLN A 54 37.52 15.92 -9.17
N VAL A 55 36.32 15.92 -8.58
CA VAL A 55 35.13 16.34 -9.32
C VAL A 55 35.16 17.87 -9.42
N LEU A 56 34.88 18.41 -10.60
CA LEU A 56 34.92 19.84 -10.93
C LEU A 56 33.50 20.39 -11.07
N ALA A 57 33.33 21.69 -10.85
CA ALA A 57 32.04 22.36 -10.99
C ALA A 57 31.77 22.91 -12.40
N SER A 58 32.80 22.98 -13.25
CA SER A 58 32.70 23.43 -14.65
C SER A 58 33.83 22.88 -15.52
N SER A 59 33.54 22.67 -16.81
CA SER A 59 34.50 22.28 -17.85
C SER A 59 35.62 23.32 -18.08
N ASP A 60 35.41 24.56 -17.62
CA ASP A 60 36.39 25.65 -17.60
C ASP A 60 37.50 25.44 -16.54
N GLU A 61 37.24 24.64 -15.49
CA GLU A 61 38.21 24.36 -14.43
C GLU A 61 39.27 23.34 -14.88
N ILE A 62 39.03 22.62 -16.00
CA ILE A 62 39.96 21.64 -16.58
C ILE A 62 41.23 22.35 -17.08
N PRO A 63 42.43 22.00 -16.58
CA PRO A 63 43.67 22.64 -17.03
C PRO A 63 44.01 22.28 -18.48
N ARG A 64 43.78 23.20 -19.42
CA ARG A 64 44.02 22.99 -20.86
C ARG A 64 45.37 23.55 -21.35
N ASN A 65 45.87 23.00 -22.44
CA ASN A 65 47.02 23.44 -23.23
C ASN A 65 46.66 24.64 -24.14
N PRO A 66 47.64 25.31 -24.77
CA PRO A 66 47.38 26.43 -25.69
C PRO A 66 46.54 26.09 -26.93
N ASP A 67 46.40 24.79 -27.25
CA ASP A 67 45.55 24.25 -28.32
C ASP A 67 44.13 23.83 -27.85
N GLY A 68 43.83 23.99 -26.55
CA GLY A 68 42.55 23.61 -25.95
C GLY A 68 42.47 22.18 -25.40
N THR A 69 43.46 21.31 -25.67
CA THR A 69 43.49 19.94 -25.15
C THR A 69 43.73 19.90 -23.63
N PRO A 70 43.13 18.99 -22.86
CA PRO A 70 43.47 18.81 -21.45
C PRO A 70 44.94 18.42 -21.23
N LYS A 71 45.56 18.93 -20.16
CA LYS A 71 46.93 18.61 -19.74
C LYS A 71 47.07 17.26 -19.03
N GLN A 72 45.94 16.69 -18.63
CA GLN A 72 45.81 15.51 -17.78
C GLN A 72 44.56 14.76 -18.22
N SER A 73 44.48 13.48 -17.90
CA SER A 73 43.30 12.67 -18.17
C SER A 73 42.11 13.16 -17.34
N CYS A 74 40.99 13.39 -18.01
CA CYS A 74 39.76 13.87 -17.41
C CYS A 74 38.54 13.29 -18.14
N ILE A 75 37.39 13.37 -17.49
CA ILE A 75 36.09 13.17 -18.09
C ILE A 75 35.31 14.49 -17.96
N ASP A 76 34.57 14.82 -19.01
CA ASP A 76 33.78 16.05 -19.17
C ASP A 76 32.50 15.66 -19.95
N GLY A 77 31.37 15.44 -19.27
CA GLY A 77 30.18 14.85 -19.89
C GLY A 77 28.87 15.05 -19.12
N VAL A 78 27.76 14.63 -19.74
CA VAL A 78 26.39 14.82 -19.26
C VAL A 78 25.74 13.48 -18.95
N ILE A 79 25.33 13.26 -17.71
CA ILE A 79 24.75 11.99 -17.22
C ILE A 79 23.23 12.03 -17.05
N HIS A 80 22.62 10.86 -17.25
CA HIS A 80 21.24 10.55 -16.94
C HIS A 80 21.18 9.30 -16.03
N PRO A 81 21.21 9.47 -14.70
CA PRO A 81 20.99 8.39 -13.74
C PRO A 81 19.66 7.66 -13.95
N GLN A 82 19.73 6.34 -13.89
CA GLN A 82 18.61 5.40 -13.94
C GLN A 82 18.83 4.25 -12.95
N VAL A 83 17.77 3.49 -12.70
CA VAL A 83 17.82 2.22 -11.95
C VAL A 83 17.17 1.09 -12.74
N THR A 84 17.72 -0.11 -12.58
CA THR A 84 17.25 -1.34 -13.23
C THR A 84 17.14 -2.46 -12.18
N ILE A 85 15.96 -3.05 -12.04
CA ILE A 85 15.70 -4.20 -11.18
C ILE A 85 16.05 -5.46 -11.98
N ALA A 86 17.35 -5.74 -12.13
CA ALA A 86 17.86 -6.87 -12.93
C ALA A 86 17.56 -8.26 -12.32
N ARG A 87 17.09 -8.31 -11.06
CA ARG A 87 16.62 -9.53 -10.38
C ARG A 87 15.71 -9.19 -9.20
N SER A 88 14.80 -10.09 -8.86
CA SER A 88 13.99 -9.96 -7.64
C SER A 88 14.86 -10.12 -6.38
N GLY A 89 14.56 -9.36 -5.31
CA GLY A 89 15.31 -9.39 -4.06
C GLY A 89 15.52 -8.00 -3.45
N THR A 90 16.71 -7.73 -2.91
CA THR A 90 17.09 -6.47 -2.22
C THR A 90 18.19 -5.67 -2.92
N ASP A 91 18.73 -6.19 -4.02
CA ASP A 91 19.74 -5.50 -4.84
C ASP A 91 19.08 -4.82 -6.04
N ILE A 92 19.52 -3.61 -6.37
CA ILE A 92 19.16 -2.88 -7.59
C ILE A 92 20.42 -2.55 -8.38
N VAL A 93 20.33 -2.45 -9.70
CA VAL A 93 21.42 -1.88 -10.50
C VAL A 93 21.20 -0.38 -10.64
N PHE A 94 22.20 0.43 -10.31
CA PHE A 94 22.25 1.85 -10.64
C PHE A 94 23.04 2.04 -11.94
N GLU A 95 22.44 2.73 -12.91
CA GLU A 95 23.04 3.01 -14.22
C GLU A 95 23.26 4.51 -14.40
N LEU A 96 24.50 4.91 -14.66
CA LEU A 96 24.84 6.26 -15.11
C LEU A 96 25.03 6.23 -16.64
N ASN A 97 24.00 6.67 -17.36
CA ASN A 97 23.99 6.76 -18.82
C ASN A 97 24.59 8.10 -19.25
N PHE A 98 25.52 8.12 -20.20
CA PHE A 98 26.13 9.35 -20.70
C PHE A 98 25.42 9.80 -21.99
N LEU A 99 24.71 10.92 -21.91
CA LEU A 99 23.96 11.50 -23.04
C LEU A 99 24.89 12.20 -24.04
N SER A 100 26.05 12.66 -23.58
CA SER A 100 27.14 13.22 -24.37
C SER A 100 28.37 13.40 -23.49
N GLY A 101 29.54 13.59 -24.10
CA GLY A 101 30.74 14.00 -23.37
C GLY A 101 32.04 13.66 -24.11
N THR A 102 33.17 13.87 -23.44
CA THR A 102 34.47 13.41 -23.93
C THR A 102 35.34 12.92 -22.78
N ALA A 103 35.79 11.67 -22.87
CA ALA A 103 36.81 11.11 -22.00
C ALA A 103 38.19 11.33 -22.64
N TYR A 104 39.07 12.04 -21.95
CA TYR A 104 40.49 12.14 -22.30
C TYR A 104 41.26 11.14 -21.44
N LEU A 105 41.61 9.99 -22.01
CA LEU A 105 42.23 8.86 -21.31
C LEU A 105 43.65 8.63 -21.84
N TRP A 106 44.52 7.99 -21.05
CA TRP A 106 45.87 7.69 -21.50
C TRP A 106 45.89 6.39 -22.31
N ASP A 107 46.33 6.48 -23.56
CA ASP A 107 46.68 5.33 -24.40
C ASP A 107 48.20 5.17 -24.49
N GLY A 108 48.67 3.96 -24.75
CA GLY A 108 50.09 3.60 -24.74
C GLY A 108 50.70 3.48 -23.32
N ALA A 109 52.01 3.36 -23.26
CA ALA A 109 52.73 3.14 -22.00
C ALA A 109 54.12 3.81 -21.98
N GLY A 110 54.52 4.28 -20.79
CA GLY A 110 55.82 4.92 -20.60
C GLY A 110 55.94 6.28 -21.30
N PRO A 111 57.08 6.62 -21.90
CA PRO A 111 57.29 7.92 -22.56
C PRO A 111 56.39 8.18 -23.77
N GLU A 112 55.87 7.13 -24.41
CA GLU A 112 55.00 7.20 -25.59
C GLU A 112 53.50 7.28 -25.22
N ALA A 113 53.17 7.39 -23.93
CA ALA A 113 51.78 7.50 -23.49
C ALA A 113 51.19 8.87 -23.89
N GLN A 114 50.01 8.85 -24.51
CA GLN A 114 49.33 10.01 -25.07
C GLN A 114 47.89 10.13 -24.56
N LEU A 115 47.36 11.36 -24.49
CA LEU A 115 45.95 11.58 -24.19
C LEU A 115 45.12 11.44 -25.46
N VAL A 116 44.25 10.42 -25.50
CA VAL A 116 43.30 10.16 -26.58
C VAL A 116 41.91 10.61 -26.11
N ALA A 117 41.20 11.31 -27.00
CA ALA A 117 39.82 11.73 -26.79
C ALA A 117 38.86 10.66 -27.31
N TYR A 118 37.89 10.27 -26.48
CA TYR A 118 36.82 9.35 -26.83
C TYR A 118 35.47 10.04 -26.62
N ASP A 119 34.58 9.95 -27.60
CA ASP A 119 33.17 10.36 -27.46
C ASP A 119 32.49 9.44 -26.44
N MET A 120 31.75 10.03 -25.50
CA MET A 120 31.04 9.33 -24.43
C MET A 120 29.55 9.16 -24.67
N THR A 121 29.03 9.60 -25.82
CA THR A 121 27.64 9.38 -26.21
C THR A 121 27.31 7.88 -26.15
N ASP A 122 26.18 7.55 -25.51
CA ASP A 122 25.71 6.18 -25.23
C ASP A 122 26.59 5.31 -24.30
N TRP A 123 27.62 5.87 -23.64
CA TRP A 123 28.36 5.13 -22.59
C TRP A 123 27.47 4.88 -21.37
N LYS A 124 27.71 3.78 -20.67
CA LYS A 124 26.98 3.37 -19.46
C LYS A 124 27.95 2.95 -18.36
N TYR A 125 27.63 3.30 -17.11
CA TYR A 125 28.29 2.72 -15.94
C TYR A 125 27.28 2.07 -15.00
N GLY A 126 27.40 0.75 -14.82
CA GLY A 126 26.49 -0.06 -14.01
C GLY A 126 27.10 -0.49 -12.68
N ILE A 127 26.30 -0.44 -11.60
CA ILE A 127 26.72 -0.83 -10.26
C ILE A 127 25.60 -1.63 -9.58
N SER A 128 25.90 -2.84 -9.10
CA SER A 128 24.98 -3.61 -8.25
C SER A 128 25.00 -3.06 -6.81
N ILE A 129 23.93 -2.40 -6.37
CA ILE A 129 23.79 -1.79 -5.04
C ILE A 129 22.79 -2.60 -4.20
N THR A 130 23.22 -3.05 -3.02
CA THR A 130 22.30 -3.58 -2.00
C THR A 130 21.62 -2.40 -1.30
N MET A 131 20.29 -2.38 -1.32
CA MET A 131 19.48 -1.31 -0.72
C MET A 131 19.33 -1.49 0.79
N ASP A 132 19.16 -0.38 1.53
CA ASP A 132 18.85 -0.40 2.97
C ASP A 132 17.84 0.69 3.37
N LEU A 133 17.06 0.43 4.43
CA LEU A 133 16.11 1.36 5.03
C LEU A 133 16.77 2.09 6.21
N LYS A 134 17.42 3.22 5.93
CA LYS A 134 18.03 4.06 6.98
C LYS A 134 17.02 5.10 7.48
N SER A 135 16.95 5.26 8.80
CA SER A 135 16.16 6.30 9.45
C SER A 135 16.67 7.70 9.08
N VAL A 136 15.76 8.67 9.06
CA VAL A 136 16.00 10.07 8.74
C VAL A 136 15.86 10.90 10.01
N GLU A 137 16.98 11.38 10.54
CA GLU A 137 16.98 12.36 11.62
C GLU A 137 16.78 13.77 11.08
N LYS A 138 16.10 14.66 11.82
CA LYS A 138 15.71 15.99 11.32
C LYS A 138 16.91 16.85 10.91
N GLU A 139 18.01 16.73 11.65
CA GLU A 139 19.28 17.41 11.37
C GLU A 139 20.02 16.83 10.14
N SER A 140 19.74 15.59 9.75
CA SER A 140 20.30 14.99 8.52
C SER A 140 19.70 15.58 7.24
N LEU A 141 18.47 16.10 7.31
CA LEU A 141 17.79 16.79 6.21
C LEU A 141 18.29 18.23 6.01
N THR A 142 18.71 18.93 7.08
CA THR A 142 19.29 20.29 6.95
C THR A 142 20.74 20.25 6.49
N ASN A 143 21.54 19.29 6.99
CA ASN A 143 22.99 19.48 7.04
C ASN A 143 23.76 18.77 5.92
N ASN A 144 23.25 17.69 5.32
CA ASN A 144 24.08 16.86 4.42
C ASN A 144 23.30 15.92 3.48
N ARG A 145 22.16 16.33 2.91
CA ARG A 145 21.40 15.54 1.92
C ARG A 145 20.78 16.41 0.82
N SER A 146 21.00 16.04 -0.45
CA SER A 146 20.40 16.68 -1.63
C SER A 146 18.94 16.26 -1.82
N VAL A 147 18.08 16.72 -0.91
CA VAL A 147 16.63 16.50 -0.92
C VAL A 147 15.94 17.76 -1.48
N PRO A 148 14.90 17.66 -2.33
CA PRO A 148 14.14 18.83 -2.80
C PRO A 148 13.52 19.61 -1.63
N ASP A 149 13.46 20.94 -1.70
CA ASP A 149 12.94 21.74 -0.58
C ASP A 149 11.46 21.47 -0.28
N LEU A 150 10.64 21.17 -1.30
CA LEU A 150 9.27 20.67 -1.12
C LEU A 150 9.22 19.38 -0.29
N VAL A 151 10.16 18.45 -0.53
CA VAL A 151 10.29 17.20 0.23
C VAL A 151 10.77 17.50 1.64
N LYS A 152 11.76 18.40 1.83
CA LYS A 152 12.20 18.81 3.17
C LYS A 152 11.04 19.38 3.98
N ASP A 153 10.25 20.29 3.41
CA ASP A 153 9.10 20.90 4.08
C ASP A 153 8.01 19.88 4.41
N GLN A 154 7.67 18.97 3.48
CA GLN A 154 6.73 17.88 3.75
C GLN A 154 7.26 16.93 4.86
N LEU A 155 8.52 16.50 4.79
CA LEU A 155 9.12 15.62 5.80
C LEU A 155 9.24 16.31 7.16
N TYR A 156 9.60 17.60 7.22
CA TYR A 156 9.58 18.36 8.48
C TYR A 156 8.17 18.49 9.05
N HIS A 157 7.15 18.68 8.20
CA HIS A 157 5.77 18.69 8.65
C HIS A 157 5.33 17.32 9.20
N PHE A 158 5.82 16.21 8.66
CA PHE A 158 5.60 14.88 9.24
C PHE A 158 6.34 14.70 10.59
N MET A 159 7.59 15.16 10.73
CA MET A 159 8.40 14.84 11.92
C MET A 159 7.97 15.52 13.24
N ASP A 160 7.07 16.51 13.24
CA ASP A 160 6.99 17.51 14.34
C ASP A 160 5.83 17.47 15.38
N HIS A 161 4.65 16.85 15.31
CA HIS A 161 4.00 15.88 14.43
C HIS A 161 4.48 14.42 14.56
N MET A 162 5.71 14.18 15.02
CA MET A 162 6.15 12.92 15.65
C MET A 162 6.05 11.66 14.76
N PHE A 163 6.14 11.81 13.45
CA PHE A 163 6.40 10.68 12.55
C PHE A 163 7.91 10.42 12.42
N THR A 164 8.32 9.15 12.45
CA THR A 164 9.65 8.70 12.04
C THR A 164 9.63 8.44 10.53
N VAL A 165 10.63 8.94 9.82
CA VAL A 165 10.78 8.72 8.38
C VAL A 165 11.95 7.76 8.16
N ASN A 166 11.73 6.68 7.42
CA ASN A 166 12.78 5.84 6.86
C ASN A 166 12.89 6.12 5.36
N SER A 167 14.08 6.23 4.78
CA SER A 167 14.22 6.23 3.31
C SER A 167 14.92 4.97 2.83
N LEU A 168 14.54 4.55 1.63
CA LEU A 168 15.27 3.53 0.89
C LEU A 168 16.43 4.19 0.15
N PHE A 169 17.63 4.09 0.73
CA PHE A 169 18.86 4.69 0.20
C PHE A 169 19.63 3.69 -0.66
N MET A 170 20.17 4.16 -1.78
CA MET A 170 21.29 3.45 -2.43
C MET A 170 22.53 3.63 -1.56
N ASP A 171 22.94 2.55 -0.86
CA ASP A 171 23.97 2.66 0.16
C ASP A 171 25.39 2.52 -0.41
N PHE A 172 26.05 3.66 -0.64
CA PHE A 172 27.46 3.71 -1.01
C PHE A 172 28.42 3.49 0.17
N GLU A 173 27.93 3.36 1.42
CA GLU A 173 28.79 3.16 2.60
C GLU A 173 29.21 1.70 2.82
N SER A 174 28.52 0.74 2.17
CA SER A 174 28.83 -0.69 2.27
C SER A 174 30.22 -1.00 1.71
N THR A 175 31.07 -1.61 2.53
CA THR A 175 32.55 -1.53 2.46
C THR A 175 33.23 -1.98 1.16
N ASP A 176 32.55 -2.74 0.31
CA ASP A 176 33.00 -3.06 -1.06
C ASP A 176 32.55 -1.96 -2.04
N LEU A 177 33.08 -0.75 -1.84
CA LEU A 177 32.87 0.40 -2.71
C LEU A 177 33.12 0.00 -4.18
N LEU A 178 32.04 0.01 -4.96
CA LEU A 178 31.93 -0.41 -6.36
C LEU A 178 32.01 -1.94 -6.58
N ARG A 179 30.88 -2.62 -6.33
CA ARG A 179 30.45 -3.78 -7.14
C ARG A 179 30.15 -3.34 -8.57
N PHE A 180 31.22 -3.01 -9.28
CA PHE A 180 31.24 -2.74 -10.72
C PHE A 180 30.52 -3.86 -11.46
N ASP A 181 29.52 -3.49 -12.26
CA ASP A 181 28.77 -4.45 -13.06
C ASP A 181 29.24 -4.40 -14.54
N PRO A 182 30.05 -5.38 -14.99
CA PRO A 182 30.51 -5.44 -16.38
C PRO A 182 29.41 -5.86 -17.36
N THR A 183 28.20 -6.23 -16.89
CA THR A 183 27.05 -6.51 -17.76
C THR A 183 26.14 -5.29 -17.98
N HIS A 184 26.25 -4.28 -17.10
CA HIS A 184 25.57 -2.98 -17.21
C HIS A 184 26.54 -1.81 -17.47
N THR A 185 27.78 -2.08 -17.87
CA THR A 185 28.76 -1.05 -18.27
C THR A 185 29.15 -1.25 -19.74
N ASP A 186 29.14 -0.15 -20.50
CA ASP A 186 29.64 -0.09 -21.88
C ASP A 186 30.39 1.24 -22.10
N THR A 187 31.55 1.19 -22.75
CA THR A 187 32.34 2.38 -23.14
C THR A 187 32.51 2.50 -24.65
N GLY A 188 31.62 1.84 -25.41
CA GLY A 188 31.72 1.72 -26.85
C GLY A 188 32.92 0.88 -27.30
N LYS A 189 32.97 0.62 -28.61
CA LYS A 189 34.01 -0.23 -29.21
C LYS A 189 35.36 0.49 -29.39
N ASP A 190 35.33 1.81 -29.45
CA ASP A 190 36.52 2.61 -29.80
C ASP A 190 37.43 2.87 -28.59
N ALA A 191 36.88 2.84 -27.36
CA ALA A 191 37.66 2.97 -26.12
C ALA A 191 38.33 1.66 -25.69
N GLY A 192 37.68 0.52 -25.93
CA GLY A 192 38.18 -0.82 -25.60
C GLY A 192 38.47 -1.04 -24.12
N ASP A 193 39.13 -2.16 -23.81
CA ASP A 193 39.41 -2.60 -22.43
C ASP A 193 40.19 -1.54 -21.63
N LEU A 194 41.20 -0.89 -22.23
CA LEU A 194 42.03 0.14 -21.58
C LEU A 194 41.26 1.44 -21.32
N GLY A 195 40.28 1.77 -22.17
CA GLY A 195 39.34 2.86 -21.93
C GLY A 195 38.40 2.53 -20.78
N CYS A 196 37.81 1.34 -20.79
CA CYS A 196 36.94 0.85 -19.73
C CYS A 196 37.67 0.80 -18.36
N GLU A 197 38.86 0.21 -18.26
CA GLU A 197 39.64 0.16 -17.01
C GLU A 197 39.88 1.57 -16.42
N GLN A 198 40.18 2.55 -17.26
CA GLN A 198 40.37 3.93 -16.81
C GLN A 198 39.05 4.61 -16.45
N PHE A 199 37.98 4.38 -17.22
CA PHE A 199 36.64 4.87 -16.94
C PHE A 199 36.16 4.42 -15.56
N VAL A 200 36.29 3.13 -15.22
CA VAL A 200 35.97 2.60 -13.88
C VAL A 200 36.67 3.43 -12.79
N LEU A 201 37.94 3.78 -12.94
CA LEU A 201 38.69 4.57 -11.95
C LEU A 201 38.15 6.00 -11.75
N PHE A 202 37.65 6.65 -12.80
CA PHE A 202 36.97 7.95 -12.68
C PHE A 202 35.63 7.81 -11.95
N MET A 203 34.84 6.78 -12.30
CA MET A 203 33.58 6.50 -11.61
C MET A 203 33.80 6.15 -10.12
N GLN A 204 34.89 5.44 -9.78
CA GLN A 204 35.27 5.17 -8.38
C GLN A 204 35.47 6.45 -7.56
N ALA A 205 35.96 7.52 -8.18
CA ALA A 205 36.18 8.79 -7.50
C ALA A 205 34.86 9.55 -7.31
N TYR A 206 34.03 9.64 -8.35
CA TYR A 206 32.76 10.34 -8.31
C TYR A 206 31.82 9.77 -7.23
N LEU A 207 31.68 8.44 -7.12
CA LEU A 207 30.83 7.85 -6.07
C LEU A 207 31.32 8.14 -4.65
N ARG A 208 32.65 8.16 -4.43
CA ARG A 208 33.23 8.54 -3.12
C ARG A 208 32.95 10.00 -2.79
N GLU A 209 32.86 10.88 -3.79
CA GLU A 209 32.49 12.27 -3.57
C GLU A 209 30.98 12.44 -3.35
N LEU A 210 30.12 11.68 -4.04
CA LEU A 210 28.68 11.60 -3.73
C LEU A 210 28.41 11.09 -2.31
N GLN A 211 29.16 10.08 -1.86
CA GLN A 211 29.12 9.59 -0.48
C GLN A 211 29.49 10.72 0.50
N ALA A 212 30.55 11.49 0.20
CA ALA A 212 31.01 12.59 1.06
C ALA A 212 30.10 13.84 1.04
N LYS A 213 29.41 14.12 -0.06
CA LYS A 213 28.50 15.27 -0.25
C LYS A 213 27.05 14.99 0.17
N GLY A 214 26.71 13.74 0.50
CA GLY A 214 25.36 13.34 0.86
C GLY A 214 24.54 12.89 -0.35
N ASN A 215 24.51 11.57 -0.57
CA ASN A 215 23.90 10.92 -1.74
C ASN A 215 22.52 11.53 -2.14
N PRO A 216 22.36 12.07 -3.37
CA PRO A 216 21.08 12.58 -3.87
C PRO A 216 20.08 11.47 -4.23
N TYR A 217 20.56 10.24 -4.46
CA TYR A 217 19.77 9.16 -5.05
C TYR A 217 19.05 8.34 -3.98
N ILE A 218 17.87 8.83 -3.61
CA ILE A 218 16.90 8.19 -2.71
C ILE A 218 15.77 7.62 -3.59
N LEU A 219 15.29 6.40 -3.31
CA LEU A 219 14.24 5.76 -4.14
C LEU A 219 12.83 5.85 -3.56
N GLY A 220 12.70 6.25 -2.29
CA GLY A 220 11.42 6.58 -1.66
C GLY A 220 11.54 6.73 -0.14
N TYR A 221 10.51 7.30 0.48
CA TYR A 221 10.40 7.45 1.93
C TYR A 221 9.18 6.68 2.44
N ALA A 222 9.36 5.85 3.47
CA ALA A 222 8.30 5.26 4.27
C ALA A 222 8.12 6.07 5.55
N ILE A 223 6.87 6.37 5.88
CA ILE A 223 6.50 7.31 6.94
C ILE A 223 5.74 6.54 8.03
N HIS A 224 6.18 6.66 9.28
CA HIS A 224 5.68 5.91 10.43
C HIS A 224 5.25 6.86 11.53
N THR A 225 4.08 6.69 12.13
CA THR A 225 3.76 7.43 13.37
C THR A 225 4.50 6.83 14.57
N THR A 226 5.05 7.67 15.45
CA THR A 226 5.26 7.25 16.85
C THR A 226 3.95 7.42 17.65
N PRO A 227 3.74 6.68 18.76
CA PRO A 227 2.50 6.77 19.53
C PRO A 227 2.27 8.16 20.13
N LEU A 228 1.13 8.77 19.80
CA LEU A 228 0.77 10.13 20.19
C LEU A 228 -0.54 10.13 21.02
N THR A 229 -0.70 11.11 21.92
CA THR A 229 -1.91 11.26 22.75
C THR A 229 -3.05 12.00 22.04
N ASP A 230 -2.73 12.96 21.16
CA ASP A 230 -3.68 13.77 20.37
C ASP A 230 -3.01 14.25 19.06
N PRO A 231 -3.24 13.58 17.91
CA PRO A 231 -2.82 14.10 16.60
C PRO A 231 -3.82 15.14 16.06
N PRO A 232 -3.42 16.07 15.17
CA PRO A 232 -4.36 16.95 14.46
C PRO A 232 -5.38 16.12 13.65
N SER A 233 -6.68 16.39 13.76
CA SER A 233 -7.74 15.54 13.18
C SER A 233 -7.64 15.31 11.67
N GLN A 234 -7.06 16.26 10.91
CA GLN A 234 -6.82 16.11 9.46
C GLN A 234 -5.70 15.11 9.11
N LEU A 235 -4.86 14.74 10.08
CA LEU A 235 -3.78 13.76 9.98
C LEU A 235 -4.05 12.49 10.81
N GLN A 236 -5.26 12.33 11.36
CA GLN A 236 -5.63 11.12 12.07
C GLN A 236 -5.93 9.99 11.07
N VAL A 237 -5.07 8.97 11.12
CA VAL A 237 -5.22 7.69 10.43
C VAL A 237 -5.76 6.68 11.46
N PRO A 238 -6.77 5.84 11.14
CA PRO A 238 -7.22 4.82 12.09
C PRO A 238 -6.10 3.85 12.44
N ASP A 239 -6.05 3.33 13.67
CA ASP A 239 -5.02 2.36 14.13
C ASP A 239 -4.78 1.23 13.11
N ALA A 240 -5.84 0.65 12.53
CA ALA A 240 -5.74 -0.43 11.54
C ALA A 240 -5.08 -0.03 10.21
N LEU A 241 -5.02 1.27 9.87
CA LEU A 241 -4.36 1.77 8.66
C LEU A 241 -3.06 2.55 8.97
N GLN A 242 -2.75 2.76 10.25
CA GLN A 242 -1.66 3.59 10.74
C GLN A 242 -0.31 2.83 10.67
N PRO A 243 0.63 3.20 9.77
CA PRO A 243 1.87 2.44 9.58
C PRO A 243 2.85 2.61 10.75
N VAL A 244 3.42 1.49 11.21
CA VAL A 244 4.36 1.43 12.35
C VAL A 244 5.61 0.60 12.09
N GLY A 245 5.66 -0.19 11.01
CA GLY A 245 6.86 -0.86 10.53
C GLY A 245 6.83 -1.03 9.01
N THR A 246 8.00 -1.02 8.37
CA THR A 246 8.15 -1.20 6.91
C THR A 246 9.44 -1.96 6.62
N THR A 247 9.36 -2.81 5.59
CA THR A 247 10.45 -3.50 4.91
C THR A 247 10.21 -3.37 3.40
N PHE A 248 11.07 -3.94 2.57
CA PHE A 248 10.92 -3.87 1.12
C PHE A 248 11.38 -5.15 0.43
N THR A 249 10.89 -5.36 -0.79
CA THR A 249 11.48 -6.31 -1.75
C THR A 249 11.22 -5.84 -3.17
N MET A 250 12.03 -6.29 -4.11
CA MET A 250 11.87 -6.00 -5.53
C MET A 250 11.43 -7.24 -6.30
N PHE A 251 10.59 -7.05 -7.31
CA PHE A 251 10.18 -8.07 -8.27
C PHE A 251 10.68 -7.67 -9.67
N HIS A 252 11.48 -8.53 -10.30
CA HIS A 252 11.93 -8.38 -11.67
C HIS A 252 10.91 -8.97 -12.65
N ASP A 253 10.40 -8.13 -13.55
CA ASP A 253 9.55 -8.55 -14.66
C ASP A 253 10.42 -8.82 -15.89
N ALA A 254 10.63 -10.10 -16.20
CA ALA A 254 11.54 -10.54 -17.26
C ALA A 254 10.99 -10.33 -18.69
N ASP A 255 9.68 -10.18 -18.84
CA ASP A 255 9.04 -9.90 -20.13
C ASP A 255 8.92 -8.38 -20.39
N ASN A 256 8.90 -7.55 -19.34
CA ASN A 256 8.85 -6.09 -19.45
C ASN A 256 9.54 -5.39 -18.26
N SER A 257 10.85 -5.13 -18.34
CA SER A 257 11.64 -4.60 -17.22
C SER A 257 11.08 -3.32 -16.60
N ASN A 258 10.52 -2.42 -17.41
CA ASN A 258 9.87 -1.18 -16.96
C ASN A 258 8.73 -1.42 -15.95
N MET A 259 8.10 -2.60 -15.99
CA MET A 259 7.04 -3.04 -15.07
C MET A 259 7.58 -3.79 -13.86
N SER A 260 8.89 -4.06 -13.76
CA SER A 260 9.52 -4.53 -12.50
C SER A 260 9.16 -3.57 -11.37
N THR A 261 8.95 -4.07 -10.16
CA THR A 261 8.44 -3.26 -9.05
C THR A 261 9.35 -3.23 -7.84
N LEU A 262 9.52 -2.04 -7.28
CA LEU A 262 9.92 -1.85 -5.88
C LEU A 262 8.66 -1.92 -5.02
N ASN A 263 8.67 -2.81 -4.03
CA ASN A 263 7.52 -3.06 -3.18
C ASN A 263 7.88 -2.72 -1.73
N PHE A 264 7.33 -1.63 -1.21
CA PHE A 264 7.32 -1.35 0.23
C PHE A 264 6.23 -2.19 0.89
N ILE A 265 6.54 -2.82 2.02
CA ILE A 265 5.69 -3.80 2.69
C ILE A 265 5.60 -3.41 4.16
N LEU A 266 4.39 -3.19 4.67
CA LEU A 266 4.17 -2.45 5.90
C LEU A 266 3.29 -3.22 6.89
N ALA A 267 3.55 -2.99 8.18
CA ALA A 267 2.69 -3.37 9.30
C ALA A 267 2.07 -2.13 9.95
N THR A 268 0.83 -2.28 10.39
CA THR A 268 -0.04 -1.24 10.98
C THR A 268 -0.25 -1.47 12.47
N LYS A 269 -0.62 -0.42 13.20
CA LYS A 269 -0.82 -0.45 14.65
C LYS A 269 -1.99 -1.34 15.09
N GLY A 270 -3.05 -1.43 14.28
CA GLY A 270 -4.20 -2.31 14.52
C GLY A 270 -3.92 -3.76 14.15
N GLY A 271 -3.30 -3.99 12.99
CA GLY A 271 -2.93 -5.31 12.47
C GLY A 271 -1.64 -5.88 13.08
N HIS A 272 -0.64 -6.15 12.25
CA HIS A 272 0.56 -6.91 12.60
C HIS A 272 1.55 -6.19 13.53
N ARG A 273 1.43 -4.87 13.73
CA ARG A 273 2.17 -4.00 14.69
C ARG A 273 3.68 -3.87 14.54
N SER A 274 4.33 -4.81 13.89
CA SER A 274 5.77 -4.84 13.69
C SER A 274 6.12 -5.61 12.43
N VAL A 275 7.24 -5.24 11.81
CA VAL A 275 7.81 -5.93 10.66
C VAL A 275 9.00 -6.75 11.14
N GLU A 276 8.95 -8.07 10.93
CA GLU A 276 10.08 -8.96 11.22
C GLU A 276 10.81 -9.36 9.92
N GLY A 277 12.04 -8.86 9.76
CA GLY A 277 12.94 -9.25 8.67
C GLY A 277 12.60 -8.70 7.28
N THR A 278 13.11 -9.40 6.26
CA THR A 278 12.87 -9.10 4.85
C THR A 278 11.96 -10.18 4.25
N PRO A 279 10.84 -9.82 3.60
CA PRO A 279 9.92 -10.79 3.02
C PRO A 279 10.58 -11.49 1.83
N GLY A 280 10.23 -12.76 1.62
CA GLY A 280 10.76 -13.52 0.50
C GLY A 280 10.20 -13.01 -0.84
N ILE A 281 11.04 -13.03 -1.88
CA ILE A 281 10.71 -12.66 -3.28
C ILE A 281 9.28 -13.05 -3.68
N PHE A 282 8.48 -12.09 -4.13
CA PHE A 282 7.14 -12.30 -4.68
C PHE A 282 7.14 -13.26 -5.88
N ASP A 283 6.07 -14.04 -6.04
CA ASP A 283 5.94 -15.02 -7.13
C ASP A 283 5.27 -14.46 -8.38
N THR A 284 4.59 -13.32 -8.26
CA THR A 284 3.97 -12.59 -9.37
C THR A 284 4.08 -11.08 -9.16
N ASN A 285 4.02 -10.31 -10.26
CA ASN A 285 3.97 -8.85 -10.20
C ASN A 285 2.63 -8.38 -9.61
N TRP A 286 2.63 -7.38 -8.74
CA TRP A 286 1.39 -6.81 -8.19
C TRP A 286 0.65 -5.93 -9.19
N ILE A 287 1.37 -5.41 -10.20
CA ILE A 287 0.81 -4.62 -11.30
C ILE A 287 0.71 -5.52 -12.54
N GLY A 288 -0.50 -5.69 -13.07
CA GLY A 288 -0.79 -6.52 -14.23
C GLY A 288 -0.44 -5.81 -15.54
N THR A 289 -0.05 -6.57 -16.57
CA THR A 289 0.37 -6.02 -17.88
C THR A 289 -0.71 -5.25 -18.66
N THR A 290 -1.97 -5.30 -18.22
CA THR A 290 -3.09 -4.51 -18.76
C THR A 290 -3.43 -3.27 -17.94
N GLU A 291 -2.85 -3.12 -16.74
CA GLU A 291 -3.10 -1.98 -15.86
C GLU A 291 -2.22 -0.80 -16.27
N GLN A 292 -2.76 0.42 -16.22
CA GLN A 292 -2.06 1.63 -16.64
C GLN A 292 -1.81 2.54 -15.44
N CYS A 293 -1.00 2.06 -14.49
CA CYS A 293 -0.71 2.73 -13.23
C CYS A 293 0.80 2.77 -12.95
N ASP A 294 1.25 3.86 -12.31
CA ASP A 294 2.64 4.11 -11.93
C ASP A 294 3.02 3.35 -10.66
N ALA A 295 2.03 3.12 -9.81
CA ALA A 295 2.12 2.30 -8.62
C ALA A 295 0.77 1.64 -8.31
N LYS A 296 0.74 0.67 -7.39
CA LYS A 296 -0.47 0.10 -6.80
C LYS A 296 -0.32 -0.02 -5.30
N MET A 297 -1.35 0.39 -4.55
CA MET A 297 -1.45 0.21 -3.11
C MET A 297 -2.44 -0.92 -2.82
N ILE A 298 -2.07 -1.84 -1.93
CA ILE A 298 -2.87 -3.00 -1.53
C ILE A 298 -2.96 -3.03 -0.01
N TYR A 299 -4.17 -3.15 0.52
CA TYR A 299 -4.47 -3.36 1.94
C TYR A 299 -4.98 -4.79 2.15
N SER A 300 -4.49 -5.47 3.20
CA SER A 300 -5.07 -6.73 3.68
C SER A 300 -6.56 -6.58 3.91
N HIS A 301 -7.35 -7.59 3.52
CA HIS A 301 -8.78 -7.59 3.81
C HIS A 301 -9.07 -7.46 5.30
N HIS A 302 -8.19 -7.96 6.18
CA HIS A 302 -8.32 -7.85 7.63
C HIS A 302 -8.38 -6.40 8.12
N VAL A 303 -7.48 -5.52 7.64
CA VAL A 303 -7.28 -4.18 8.22
C VAL A 303 -8.18 -3.08 7.65
N LEU A 304 -8.77 -3.30 6.47
CA LEU A 304 -9.65 -2.32 5.82
C LEU A 304 -11.08 -2.85 5.64
N VAL A 305 -11.24 -4.00 5.00
CA VAL A 305 -12.57 -4.53 4.62
C VAL A 305 -13.27 -5.15 5.83
N GLU A 306 -12.57 -5.99 6.60
CA GLU A 306 -13.15 -6.58 7.80
C GLU A 306 -13.32 -5.54 8.91
N GLU A 307 -12.28 -4.77 9.24
CA GLU A 307 -12.31 -3.84 10.37
C GLU A 307 -13.38 -2.73 10.24
N PHE A 308 -13.52 -2.11 9.05
CA PHE A 308 -14.44 -0.97 8.87
C PHE A 308 -15.79 -1.32 8.25
N LEU A 309 -15.98 -2.52 7.69
CA LEU A 309 -17.26 -2.92 7.09
C LEU A 309 -17.80 -4.21 7.71
N LEU A 310 -17.06 -5.32 7.65
CA LEU A 310 -17.65 -6.63 7.97
C LEU A 310 -17.79 -6.90 9.47
N ARG A 311 -16.85 -6.45 10.32
CA ARG A 311 -16.96 -6.53 11.79
C ARG A 311 -18.10 -5.65 12.33
N PRO A 312 -18.21 -4.33 11.99
CA PRO A 312 -19.33 -3.51 12.43
C PRO A 312 -20.71 -4.06 12.04
N ILE A 313 -20.85 -4.58 10.80
CA ILE A 313 -22.09 -5.21 10.35
C ILE A 313 -22.37 -6.49 11.14
N PHE A 314 -21.37 -7.35 11.34
CA PHE A 314 -21.51 -8.58 12.11
C PHE A 314 -21.92 -8.30 13.57
N ASP A 315 -21.26 -7.35 14.24
CA ASP A 315 -21.50 -7.08 15.66
C ASP A 315 -22.89 -6.46 15.88
N GLN A 316 -23.38 -5.62 14.96
CA GLN A 316 -24.75 -5.11 14.99
C GLN A 316 -25.78 -6.22 14.65
N MET A 317 -25.50 -7.05 13.65
CA MET A 317 -26.34 -8.22 13.32
C MET A 317 -26.34 -9.28 14.45
N SER A 318 -25.28 -9.38 15.24
CA SER A 318 -25.18 -10.33 16.35
C SER A 318 -25.83 -9.78 17.61
N SER A 319 -25.31 -8.66 18.14
CA SER A 319 -25.73 -8.08 19.42
C SER A 319 -27.07 -7.35 19.34
N GLY A 320 -27.34 -6.61 18.25
CA GLY A 320 -28.59 -5.87 18.07
C GLY A 320 -29.79 -6.79 17.94
N ILE A 321 -29.73 -7.77 17.03
CA ILE A 321 -30.79 -8.78 16.87
C ILE A 321 -30.95 -9.59 18.17
N TYR A 322 -29.84 -10.02 18.81
CA TYR A 322 -29.91 -10.74 20.08
C TYR A 322 -30.59 -9.94 21.19
N GLY A 323 -30.28 -8.64 21.31
CA GLY A 323 -30.91 -7.73 22.28
C GLY A 323 -32.43 -7.64 22.13
N HIS A 324 -32.94 -7.67 20.89
CA HIS A 324 -34.37 -7.70 20.63
C HIS A 324 -35.03 -9.06 20.92
N ILE A 325 -34.34 -10.19 20.76
CA ILE A 325 -34.93 -11.53 20.98
C ILE A 325 -34.70 -12.11 22.39
N LEU A 326 -33.72 -11.61 23.16
CA LEU A 326 -33.32 -12.11 24.49
C LEU A 326 -34.51 -12.37 25.44
N ASN A 327 -35.43 -11.40 25.54
CA ASN A 327 -36.59 -11.51 26.43
C ASN A 327 -37.69 -12.45 25.89
N HIS A 328 -37.53 -12.95 24.66
CA HIS A 328 -38.53 -13.72 23.93
C HIS A 328 -38.04 -15.12 23.53
N ILE A 329 -36.74 -15.39 23.39
CA ILE A 329 -36.20 -16.66 22.90
C ILE A 329 -34.98 -17.05 23.75
N HIS A 330 -35.03 -18.23 24.38
CA HIS A 330 -33.99 -18.70 25.29
C HIS A 330 -32.90 -19.47 24.52
N VAL A 331 -32.04 -18.71 23.87
CA VAL A 331 -30.87 -19.17 23.08
C VAL A 331 -29.62 -18.37 23.47
N GLY A 332 -28.44 -18.83 23.06
CA GLY A 332 -27.23 -18.00 23.12
C GLY A 332 -27.23 -16.91 22.04
N MET A 333 -26.37 -15.90 22.22
CA MET A 333 -26.17 -14.81 21.24
C MET A 333 -25.69 -15.33 19.87
N GLY A 334 -24.91 -16.40 19.87
CA GLY A 334 -24.34 -17.00 18.66
C GLY A 334 -22.86 -17.34 18.82
N ASN A 335 -22.21 -17.60 17.70
CA ASN A 335 -20.77 -17.72 17.56
C ASN A 335 -20.12 -16.31 17.56
N PRO A 336 -18.90 -16.14 18.08
CA PRO A 336 -18.13 -14.92 17.87
C PRO A 336 -17.68 -14.79 16.40
N TYR A 337 -17.23 -13.61 16.01
CA TYR A 337 -16.91 -13.24 14.62
C TYR A 337 -16.03 -14.26 13.88
N GLU A 338 -14.88 -14.64 14.45
CA GLU A 338 -13.92 -15.54 13.78
C GLU A 338 -14.46 -16.99 13.65
N ASP A 339 -15.23 -17.48 14.63
CA ASP A 339 -15.85 -18.82 14.57
C ASP A 339 -17.04 -18.86 13.59
N ALA A 340 -17.71 -17.71 13.40
CA ALA A 340 -18.82 -17.56 12.47
C ALA A 340 -18.37 -17.41 11.00
N LYS A 341 -17.20 -16.78 10.78
CA LYS A 341 -16.66 -16.41 9.46
C LYS A 341 -16.13 -17.63 8.67
N ARG A 342 -16.49 -17.71 7.38
CA ARG A 342 -15.90 -18.62 6.40
C ARG A 342 -15.76 -17.93 5.04
N ALA A 343 -14.53 -17.80 4.55
CA ALA A 343 -14.24 -17.37 3.19
C ALA A 343 -14.72 -18.41 2.15
N TYR A 344 -15.06 -17.95 0.95
CA TYR A 344 -15.40 -18.77 -0.19
C TYR A 344 -15.08 -18.08 -1.53
N VAL A 345 -15.00 -18.86 -2.61
CA VAL A 345 -14.89 -18.38 -3.99
C VAL A 345 -16.08 -18.90 -4.78
N ASN A 346 -16.75 -18.02 -5.52
CA ASN A 346 -17.88 -18.35 -6.38
C ASN A 346 -17.45 -19.04 -7.68
N PRO A 347 -18.36 -19.73 -8.40
CA PRO A 347 -18.07 -20.35 -9.70
C PRO A 347 -17.65 -19.36 -10.81
N ASP A 348 -17.90 -18.05 -10.64
CA ASP A 348 -17.45 -16.98 -11.54
C ASP A 348 -16.08 -16.40 -11.16
N GLY A 349 -15.46 -16.88 -10.07
CA GLY A 349 -14.19 -16.40 -9.54
C GLY A 349 -14.29 -15.30 -8.49
N THR A 350 -15.47 -14.74 -8.21
CA THR A 350 -15.63 -13.69 -7.19
C THR A 350 -15.41 -14.24 -5.77
N TYR A 351 -14.72 -13.48 -4.92
CA TYR A 351 -14.40 -13.86 -3.55
C TYR A 351 -15.43 -13.29 -2.57
N GLY A 352 -15.70 -14.02 -1.47
CA GLY A 352 -16.67 -13.60 -0.48
C GLY A 352 -16.47 -14.22 0.91
N PHE A 353 -17.20 -13.67 1.88
CA PHE A 353 -17.24 -14.18 3.25
C PHE A 353 -18.67 -14.55 3.63
N SER A 354 -18.82 -15.65 4.36
CA SER A 354 -20.09 -16.11 4.92
C SER A 354 -19.99 -16.16 6.45
N TYR A 355 -21.07 -15.79 7.13
CA TYR A 355 -21.13 -15.63 8.57
C TYR A 355 -22.31 -16.40 9.12
N ASN A 356 -22.06 -17.38 9.98
CA ASN A 356 -23.09 -18.10 10.71
C ASN A 356 -23.12 -17.64 12.16
N ILE A 357 -23.86 -16.55 12.45
CA ILE A 357 -24.02 -16.02 13.81
C ILE A 357 -24.72 -17.07 14.67
N SER A 358 -25.86 -17.59 14.22
CA SER A 358 -26.59 -18.63 14.94
C SER A 358 -27.28 -19.59 13.97
N ASP A 359 -27.32 -20.87 14.34
CA ASP A 359 -28.01 -21.95 13.61
C ASP A 359 -28.76 -22.87 14.59
N VAL A 360 -29.38 -22.27 15.63
CA VAL A 360 -30.22 -23.00 16.58
C VAL A 360 -31.57 -23.24 15.92
N ASN A 361 -31.63 -24.27 15.07
CA ASN A 361 -32.73 -24.59 14.16
C ASN A 361 -33.65 -25.73 14.65
N SER A 362 -33.56 -26.10 15.93
CA SER A 362 -34.36 -27.19 16.52
C SER A 362 -34.72 -26.94 17.99
N GLY A 363 -35.77 -27.61 18.47
CA GLY A 363 -36.31 -27.45 19.84
C GLY A 363 -37.34 -26.32 19.97
N ASP A 364 -37.70 -25.99 21.22
CA ASP A 364 -38.78 -25.05 21.53
C ASP A 364 -38.37 -23.56 21.46
N ASN A 365 -37.08 -23.26 21.37
CA ASN A 365 -36.54 -21.90 21.19
C ASN A 365 -35.49 -21.98 20.09
N GLN A 366 -35.69 -21.24 19.00
CA GLN A 366 -34.88 -21.32 17.79
C GLN A 366 -34.52 -19.93 17.29
N TYR A 367 -33.29 -19.79 16.81
CA TYR A 367 -32.70 -18.58 16.28
C TYR A 367 -31.68 -18.96 15.22
N VAL A 368 -31.99 -18.67 13.97
CA VAL A 368 -31.06 -18.70 12.85
C VAL A 368 -30.75 -17.26 12.47
N ASN A 369 -29.47 -16.93 12.34
CA ASN A 369 -29.01 -15.65 11.82
C ASN A 369 -27.71 -15.88 11.06
N ARG A 370 -27.73 -15.59 9.77
CA ARG A 370 -26.61 -15.79 8.86
C ARG A 370 -26.63 -14.77 7.74
N PHE A 371 -25.46 -14.39 7.25
CA PHE A 371 -25.34 -13.59 6.04
C PHE A 371 -24.09 -13.97 5.25
N SER A 372 -24.05 -13.59 3.99
CA SER A 372 -22.84 -13.62 3.17
C SER A 372 -22.65 -12.29 2.45
N VAL A 373 -21.41 -12.00 2.12
CA VAL A 373 -20.99 -10.88 1.28
C VAL A 373 -20.20 -11.42 0.09
N ASN A 374 -20.52 -10.95 -1.11
CA ASN A 374 -19.74 -11.21 -2.32
C ASN A 374 -19.05 -9.92 -2.79
N ILE A 375 -17.75 -9.97 -3.02
CA ILE A 375 -16.95 -8.81 -3.45
C ILE A 375 -16.83 -8.85 -4.97
N ALA A 376 -17.44 -7.86 -5.64
CA ALA A 376 -17.51 -7.75 -7.09
C ALA A 376 -16.75 -6.53 -7.60
N ASN A 377 -15.79 -6.75 -8.48
CA ASN A 377 -15.03 -5.69 -9.15
C ASN A 377 -15.82 -5.10 -10.31
N ASN A 378 -15.99 -3.78 -10.32
CA ASN A 378 -16.58 -3.03 -11.43
C ASN A 378 -15.58 -1.97 -11.93
N THR A 379 -14.50 -2.46 -12.56
CA THR A 379 -13.39 -1.64 -13.09
C THR A 379 -13.87 -0.60 -14.10
N ALA A 380 -14.88 -0.93 -14.92
CA ALA A 380 -15.51 -0.01 -15.88
C ALA A 380 -16.24 1.19 -15.23
N ALA A 381 -16.53 1.11 -13.92
CA ALA A 381 -17.10 2.20 -13.13
C ALA A 381 -16.15 2.68 -12.01
N SER A 382 -14.87 2.28 -12.04
CA SER A 382 -13.85 2.55 -11.01
C SER A 382 -14.36 2.31 -9.59
N LYS A 383 -14.95 1.11 -9.38
CA LYS A 383 -15.78 0.80 -8.21
C LYS A 383 -15.68 -0.67 -7.78
N ILE A 384 -15.83 -0.92 -6.47
CA ILE A 384 -16.13 -2.25 -5.90
C ILE A 384 -17.56 -2.26 -5.37
N ASP A 385 -18.27 -3.39 -5.49
CA ASP A 385 -19.50 -3.70 -4.75
C ASP A 385 -19.30 -4.85 -3.76
N LEU A 386 -19.58 -4.61 -2.48
CA LEU A 386 -19.76 -5.63 -1.46
C LEU A 386 -21.26 -5.96 -1.40
N ASN A 387 -21.66 -7.10 -1.95
CA ASN A 387 -23.06 -7.50 -2.11
C ASN A 387 -23.48 -8.47 -1.00
N PHE A 388 -24.28 -7.99 -0.07
CA PHE A 388 -24.76 -8.71 1.10
C PHE A 388 -26.07 -9.44 0.81
N ASN A 389 -26.20 -10.66 1.32
CA ASN A 389 -27.44 -11.43 1.36
C ASN A 389 -27.54 -12.11 2.73
N GLY A 390 -28.67 -11.99 3.42
CA GLY A 390 -28.82 -12.53 4.77
C GLY A 390 -30.21 -13.05 5.09
N HIS A 391 -30.25 -13.87 6.14
CA HIS A 391 -31.42 -14.63 6.55
C HIS A 391 -31.49 -14.68 8.08
N ILE A 392 -32.59 -14.19 8.64
CA ILE A 392 -32.96 -14.35 10.05
C ILE A 392 -34.19 -15.25 10.10
N ALA A 393 -34.21 -16.24 11.00
CA ALA A 393 -35.41 -16.97 11.35
C ALA A 393 -35.54 -17.16 12.86
N LEU A 394 -36.75 -16.91 13.38
CA LEU A 394 -37.10 -17.05 14.78
C LEU A 394 -38.23 -18.07 14.91
N TYR A 395 -38.15 -18.97 15.88
CA TYR A 395 -39.28 -19.82 16.27
C TYR A 395 -39.30 -20.02 17.79
N ARG A 396 -40.51 -19.95 18.36
CA ARG A 396 -40.77 -20.28 19.76
C ARG A 396 -42.00 -21.15 19.87
N ASN A 397 -41.90 -22.24 20.62
CA ASN A 397 -43.02 -23.05 21.11
C ASN A 397 -43.07 -22.96 22.63
N VAL A 398 -44.26 -22.97 23.20
CA VAL A 398 -44.48 -23.08 24.65
C VAL A 398 -45.60 -24.06 24.92
N SER A 399 -45.26 -25.07 25.73
CA SER A 399 -46.16 -26.08 26.27
C SER A 399 -46.29 -25.89 27.78
N ARG A 400 -47.51 -26.01 28.32
CA ARG A 400 -47.74 -26.11 29.77
C ARG A 400 -48.91 -27.03 30.05
N ASP A 401 -48.73 -27.96 30.98
CA ASP A 401 -49.84 -28.71 31.55
C ASP A 401 -50.64 -27.81 32.51
N MET A 402 -51.95 -27.74 32.31
CA MET A 402 -52.90 -27.01 33.14
C MET A 402 -53.74 -27.95 34.03
N GLY A 403 -53.40 -29.24 34.09
CA GLY A 403 -54.01 -30.28 34.92
C GLY A 403 -55.32 -30.86 34.36
N PHE A 404 -55.96 -30.17 33.42
CA PHE A 404 -57.13 -30.64 32.67
C PHE A 404 -56.97 -30.56 31.13
N CYS A 405 -55.96 -29.83 30.65
CA CYS A 405 -55.51 -29.84 29.26
C CYS A 405 -54.06 -29.31 29.18
N THR A 406 -53.31 -29.73 28.15
CA THR A 406 -52.01 -29.13 27.83
C THR A 406 -52.22 -27.93 26.90
N ALA A 407 -51.84 -26.75 27.36
CA ALA A 407 -51.87 -25.52 26.57
C ALA A 407 -50.61 -25.47 25.69
N HIS A 408 -50.81 -25.37 24.37
CA HIS A 408 -49.75 -25.26 23.38
C HIS A 408 -49.93 -23.99 22.54
N ALA A 409 -48.89 -23.17 22.48
CA ALA A 409 -48.81 -22.03 21.57
C ALA A 409 -47.42 -21.94 20.93
N TRP A 410 -47.38 -21.56 19.66
CA TRP A 410 -46.14 -21.31 18.93
C TRP A 410 -46.23 -20.05 18.08
N ALA A 411 -45.09 -19.45 17.79
CA ALA A 411 -44.92 -18.32 16.88
C ALA A 411 -43.60 -18.49 16.12
N GLN A 412 -43.59 -18.15 14.85
CA GLN A 412 -42.41 -18.19 14.00
C GLN A 412 -42.39 -17.04 13.00
N GLY A 413 -41.22 -16.76 12.44
CA GLY A 413 -41.09 -15.94 11.25
C GLY A 413 -39.67 -15.94 10.69
N SER A 414 -39.55 -15.42 9.47
CA SER A 414 -38.28 -15.26 8.77
C SER A 414 -38.21 -13.88 8.10
N VAL A 415 -36.99 -13.37 7.96
CA VAL A 415 -36.70 -12.21 7.11
C VAL A 415 -35.46 -12.53 6.27
N ASP A 416 -35.64 -12.49 4.96
CA ASP A 416 -34.57 -12.54 3.96
C ASP A 416 -34.32 -11.11 3.49
N TRP A 417 -33.05 -10.70 3.48
CA TRP A 417 -32.63 -9.34 3.17
C TRP A 417 -31.40 -9.34 2.27
N SER A 418 -31.20 -8.26 1.52
CA SER A 418 -29.97 -8.03 0.77
C SER A 418 -29.61 -6.56 0.73
N GLY A 419 -28.38 -6.28 0.35
CA GLY A 419 -27.90 -4.93 0.16
C GLY A 419 -26.55 -4.89 -0.55
N THR A 420 -26.10 -3.69 -0.85
CA THR A 420 -24.84 -3.44 -1.52
C THR A 420 -24.17 -2.25 -0.87
N ILE A 421 -22.89 -2.38 -0.54
CA ILE A 421 -22.00 -1.25 -0.22
C ILE A 421 -21.08 -1.06 -1.41
N SER A 422 -21.08 0.15 -1.98
CA SER A 422 -20.24 0.51 -3.11
C SER A 422 -19.10 1.40 -2.63
N LEU A 423 -17.85 1.01 -2.94
CA LEU A 423 -16.66 1.86 -2.77
C LEU A 423 -16.28 2.41 -4.15
N ILE A 424 -16.36 3.74 -4.32
CA ILE A 424 -16.32 4.42 -5.62
C ILE A 424 -15.22 5.49 -5.61
N ALA A 425 -14.18 5.31 -6.44
CA ALA A 425 -13.18 6.35 -6.64
C ALA A 425 -13.72 7.43 -7.58
N SER A 426 -13.53 8.69 -7.19
CA SER A 426 -14.02 9.87 -7.87
C SER A 426 -13.01 11.01 -7.78
N VAL A 427 -13.21 12.09 -8.53
CA VAL A 427 -12.42 13.32 -8.41
C VAL A 427 -13.33 14.47 -7.99
N ALA A 428 -13.01 15.11 -6.87
CA ALA A 428 -13.69 16.30 -6.36
C ALA A 428 -12.63 17.38 -6.08
N ASP A 429 -12.88 18.62 -6.49
CA ASP A 429 -11.96 19.76 -6.32
C ASP A 429 -10.49 19.47 -6.73
N ASN A 430 -10.31 18.75 -7.83
CA ASN A 430 -9.02 18.24 -8.34
C ASN A 430 -8.23 17.35 -7.34
N ARG A 431 -8.93 16.66 -6.43
CA ARG A 431 -8.38 15.65 -5.51
C ARG A 431 -9.08 14.31 -5.70
N PRO A 432 -8.38 13.18 -5.54
CA PRO A 432 -9.00 11.86 -5.58
C PRO A 432 -9.78 11.65 -4.26
N VAL A 433 -11.04 11.22 -4.36
CA VAL A 433 -11.92 10.93 -3.22
C VAL A 433 -12.56 9.57 -3.41
N LEU A 434 -12.35 8.68 -2.44
CA LEU A 434 -12.99 7.37 -2.38
C LEU A 434 -14.26 7.53 -1.54
N SER A 435 -15.40 7.51 -2.21
CA SER A 435 -16.72 7.66 -1.59
C SER A 435 -17.34 6.29 -1.33
N MET A 436 -18.11 6.21 -0.26
CA MET A 436 -18.93 5.04 0.05
C MET A 436 -20.40 5.38 -0.15
N THR A 437 -21.13 4.53 -0.88
CA THR A 437 -22.60 4.55 -0.88
C THR A 437 -23.11 3.18 -0.46
N ASN A 438 -24.33 3.12 0.08
CA ASN A 438 -24.95 1.86 0.46
C ASN A 438 -26.44 1.84 0.12
N SER A 439 -27.00 0.64 0.06
CA SER A 439 -28.44 0.41 -0.06
C SER A 439 -28.78 -0.97 0.47
N PHE A 440 -29.80 -1.07 1.33
CA PHE A 440 -30.27 -2.33 1.93
C PHE A 440 -31.80 -2.42 1.82
N LYS A 441 -32.31 -3.65 1.71
CA LYS A 441 -33.73 -3.95 1.57
C LYS A 441 -34.09 -5.30 2.17
N ILE A 442 -35.35 -5.43 2.56
CA ILE A 442 -36.00 -6.71 2.84
C ILE A 442 -36.50 -7.27 1.50
N ASP A 443 -36.14 -8.51 1.19
CA ASP A 443 -36.58 -9.22 -0.01
C ASP A 443 -37.82 -10.07 0.25
N GLN A 444 -37.85 -10.76 1.38
CA GLN A 444 -39.00 -11.54 1.84
C GLN A 444 -39.13 -11.44 3.35
N SER A 445 -40.37 -11.38 3.85
CA SER A 445 -40.67 -11.52 5.26
C SER A 445 -41.87 -12.45 5.43
N SER A 446 -41.83 -13.28 6.47
CA SER A 446 -42.92 -14.18 6.82
C SER A 446 -43.10 -14.23 8.33
N SER A 447 -44.35 -14.35 8.79
CA SER A 447 -44.67 -14.64 10.18
C SER A 447 -45.92 -15.51 10.27
N ASN A 448 -45.96 -16.39 11.26
CA ASN A 448 -47.09 -17.30 11.50
C ASN A 448 -47.16 -17.67 12.98
N SER A 449 -48.34 -18.02 13.48
CA SER A 449 -48.52 -18.47 14.86
C SER A 449 -49.72 -19.39 15.01
N GLY A 450 -49.69 -20.23 16.04
CA GLY A 450 -50.76 -21.18 16.34
C GLY A 450 -50.99 -21.32 17.84
N LYS A 451 -52.25 -21.57 18.22
CA LYS A 451 -52.68 -21.81 19.61
C LYS A 451 -53.74 -22.90 19.61
N ASN A 452 -53.57 -23.94 20.43
CA ASN A 452 -54.64 -24.91 20.66
C ASN A 452 -55.75 -24.30 21.54
N ASP A 453 -56.94 -24.91 21.59
CA ASP A 453 -58.08 -24.33 22.30
C ASP A 453 -57.86 -24.18 23.80
N CYS A 454 -57.01 -25.02 24.40
CA CYS A 454 -56.54 -24.86 25.78
C CYS A 454 -55.73 -23.56 25.94
N ALA A 455 -54.76 -23.28 25.06
CA ALA A 455 -53.96 -22.05 25.11
C ALA A 455 -54.76 -20.78 24.77
N LYS A 456 -55.84 -20.87 23.98
CA LYS A 456 -56.74 -19.72 23.72
C LYS A 456 -57.46 -19.23 24.98
N ALA A 457 -57.61 -20.08 26.00
CA ALA A 457 -58.26 -19.72 27.26
C ALA A 457 -57.33 -19.01 28.28
N PHE A 458 -56.04 -18.85 27.98
CA PHE A 458 -55.04 -18.34 28.93
C PHE A 458 -54.19 -17.20 28.35
N GLU A 459 -54.31 -16.02 28.96
CA GLU A 459 -53.72 -14.75 28.51
C GLU A 459 -52.18 -14.77 28.37
N ILE A 460 -51.48 -15.54 29.20
CA ILE A 460 -50.01 -15.72 29.15
C ILE A 460 -49.51 -16.29 27.81
N PHE A 461 -50.33 -17.11 27.12
CA PHE A 461 -50.04 -17.57 25.75
C PHE A 461 -50.45 -16.54 24.68
N GLY A 462 -51.32 -15.59 25.06
CA GLY A 462 -51.51 -14.31 24.37
C GLY A 462 -50.19 -13.57 24.20
N GLU A 463 -49.63 -13.14 25.33
CA GLU A 463 -48.45 -12.28 25.45
C GLU A 463 -47.20 -12.88 24.81
N ILE A 464 -46.91 -14.16 25.07
CA ILE A 464 -45.70 -14.84 24.55
C ILE A 464 -45.68 -14.87 23.01
N VAL A 465 -46.80 -15.23 22.39
CA VAL A 465 -46.92 -15.22 20.92
C VAL A 465 -46.89 -13.79 20.38
N LYS A 466 -47.52 -12.83 21.09
CA LYS A 466 -47.51 -11.43 20.68
C LYS A 466 -46.08 -10.87 20.66
N GLY A 467 -45.27 -11.08 21.70
CA GLY A 467 -43.90 -10.57 21.76
C GLY A 467 -43.01 -11.05 20.60
N ILE A 468 -43.11 -12.33 20.22
CA ILE A 468 -42.41 -12.87 19.04
C ILE A 468 -42.88 -12.18 17.76
N LEU A 469 -44.20 -12.02 17.59
CA LEU A 469 -44.78 -11.37 16.41
C LEU A 469 -44.50 -9.86 16.36
N ASP A 470 -44.44 -9.17 17.50
CA ASP A 470 -44.11 -7.75 17.59
C ASP A 470 -42.65 -7.52 17.14
N VAL A 471 -41.69 -8.35 17.59
CA VAL A 471 -40.29 -8.30 17.14
C VAL A 471 -40.16 -8.61 15.64
N LEU A 472 -40.85 -9.66 15.15
CA LEU A 472 -40.87 -9.98 13.72
C LEU A 472 -41.53 -8.87 12.89
N THR A 473 -42.55 -8.20 13.42
CA THR A 473 -43.21 -7.06 12.75
C THR A 473 -42.22 -5.90 12.63
N PHE A 474 -41.53 -5.55 13.72
CA PHE A 474 -40.48 -4.53 13.74
C PHE A 474 -39.34 -4.83 12.75
N PHE A 475 -38.87 -6.08 12.67
CA PHE A 475 -37.89 -6.49 11.65
C PHE A 475 -38.47 -6.38 10.23
N SER A 476 -39.73 -6.78 10.02
CA SER A 476 -40.37 -6.76 8.69
C SER A 476 -40.80 -5.37 8.20
N ALA A 477 -40.90 -4.38 9.09
CA ALA A 477 -41.33 -3.01 8.78
C ALA A 477 -40.27 -2.20 8.00
N GLY A 478 -39.03 -2.68 7.94
CA GLY A 478 -37.90 -1.96 7.34
C GLY A 478 -37.16 -1.06 8.35
N ASP A 479 -37.90 -0.40 9.26
CA ASP A 479 -37.37 0.51 10.28
C ASP A 479 -36.16 -0.08 11.03
N PHE A 480 -36.23 -1.35 11.47
CA PHE A 480 -35.11 -2.02 12.15
C PHE A 480 -33.85 -2.10 11.30
N PHE A 481 -33.95 -2.52 10.03
CA PHE A 481 -32.79 -2.64 9.15
C PHE A 481 -32.27 -1.27 8.73
N HIS A 482 -33.15 -0.30 8.53
CA HIS A 482 -32.76 1.09 8.33
C HIS A 482 -31.92 1.57 9.51
N ASP A 483 -32.43 1.48 10.74
CA ASP A 483 -31.73 1.91 11.96
C ASP A 483 -30.45 1.10 12.24
N LEU A 484 -30.42 -0.21 11.93
CA LEU A 484 -29.24 -1.06 12.10
C LEU A 484 -28.11 -0.63 11.14
N PHE A 485 -28.41 -0.49 9.85
CA PHE A 485 -27.40 -0.09 8.87
C PHE A 485 -27.01 1.39 9.02
N ASP A 486 -27.96 2.27 9.37
CA ASP A 486 -27.66 3.66 9.76
C ASP A 486 -26.71 3.71 10.96
N GLN A 487 -26.84 2.83 11.96
CA GLN A 487 -25.94 2.76 13.10
C GLN A 487 -24.56 2.20 12.74
N VAL A 488 -24.48 1.22 11.83
CA VAL A 488 -23.19 0.79 11.24
C VAL A 488 -22.50 1.98 10.59
N PHE A 489 -23.16 2.70 9.67
CA PHE A 489 -22.54 3.79 8.91
C PHE A 489 -22.41 5.11 9.70
N LYS A 490 -22.84 5.15 10.97
CA LYS A 490 -22.60 6.25 11.92
C LYS A 490 -21.67 5.83 13.07
N LEU A 491 -21.00 4.68 12.95
CA LEU A 491 -20.03 4.21 13.94
C LEU A 491 -18.84 5.20 14.00
N ASP A 492 -18.76 5.94 15.11
CA ASP A 492 -17.76 6.98 15.35
C ASP A 492 -16.38 6.36 15.61
N ILE A 493 -15.48 6.53 14.65
CA ILE A 493 -14.09 6.08 14.72
C ILE A 493 -13.30 7.24 15.38
N PRO A 494 -12.72 7.03 16.57
CA PRO A 494 -12.27 8.12 17.45
C PRO A 494 -11.46 9.22 16.74
N GLY A 495 -12.05 10.41 16.67
CA GLY A 495 -11.42 11.62 16.12
C GLY A 495 -11.43 11.75 14.58
N ILE A 496 -11.90 10.73 13.87
CA ILE A 496 -12.10 10.72 12.41
C ILE A 496 -13.58 10.85 12.04
N GLY A 497 -14.49 10.38 12.90
CA GLY A 497 -15.93 10.34 12.64
C GLY A 497 -16.36 9.03 11.99
N ASP A 498 -17.42 9.07 11.18
CA ASP A 498 -17.97 7.86 10.56
C ASP A 498 -17.05 7.19 9.51
N ILE A 499 -17.39 5.95 9.16
CA ILE A 499 -16.69 5.11 8.17
C ILE A 499 -16.58 5.79 6.79
N GLY A 500 -17.55 6.63 6.40
CA GLY A 500 -17.49 7.41 5.17
C GLY A 500 -16.33 8.40 5.17
N ASN A 501 -16.04 9.02 6.31
CA ASN A 501 -14.87 9.89 6.47
C ASN A 501 -13.55 9.11 6.41
N VAL A 502 -13.50 7.85 6.88
CA VAL A 502 -12.29 7.01 6.73
C VAL A 502 -11.95 6.78 5.26
N PHE A 503 -12.94 6.37 4.45
CA PHE A 503 -12.70 6.16 3.01
C PHE A 503 -12.41 7.49 2.28
N GLY A 504 -13.08 8.59 2.63
CA GLY A 504 -12.78 9.92 2.08
C GLY A 504 -11.34 10.39 2.40
N ASN A 505 -10.91 10.20 3.65
CA ASN A 505 -9.58 10.55 4.15
C ASN A 505 -8.49 9.53 3.78
N LEU A 506 -8.82 8.41 3.13
CA LEU A 506 -7.83 7.44 2.63
C LEU A 506 -6.82 8.11 1.67
N SER A 507 -7.25 9.19 1.00
CA SER A 507 -6.40 10.13 0.26
C SER A 507 -5.21 10.67 1.08
N ASN A 508 -5.47 11.09 2.33
CA ASN A 508 -4.43 11.52 3.26
C ASN A 508 -3.60 10.31 3.70
N VAL A 509 -4.22 9.18 4.04
CA VAL A 509 -3.51 7.94 4.46
C VAL A 509 -2.47 7.51 3.42
N CYS A 510 -2.81 7.56 2.13
CA CYS A 510 -1.86 7.27 1.05
C CYS A 510 -0.64 8.21 1.08
N GLN A 511 -0.88 9.51 1.26
CA GLN A 511 0.17 10.56 1.31
C GLN A 511 1.00 10.51 2.60
N THR A 512 0.41 10.07 3.73
CA THR A 512 1.11 9.91 5.02
C THR A 512 1.80 8.56 5.18
N THR A 513 1.74 7.68 4.18
CA THR A 513 2.33 6.34 4.23
C THR A 513 3.66 6.28 3.50
N ILE A 514 3.69 6.69 2.22
CA ILE A 514 4.90 6.71 1.38
C ILE A 514 4.95 8.01 0.56
N MET A 515 6.15 8.56 0.45
CA MET A 515 6.46 9.73 -0.38
C MET A 515 7.52 9.37 -1.43
N LEU A 516 7.31 9.86 -2.65
CA LEU A 516 8.27 9.69 -3.75
C LEU A 516 9.48 10.64 -3.60
N PRO A 517 10.64 10.31 -4.21
CA PRO A 517 11.86 11.13 -4.14
C PRO A 517 11.71 12.61 -4.48
N ALA A 518 10.77 12.97 -5.38
CA ALA A 518 10.51 14.36 -5.77
C ALA A 518 9.36 15.05 -5.00
N GLY A 519 8.75 14.41 -3.99
CA GLY A 519 7.67 14.99 -3.17
C GLY A 519 6.31 15.11 -3.87
N GLN A 520 6.15 14.35 -4.95
CA GLN A 520 5.00 14.38 -5.84
C GLN A 520 3.82 13.54 -5.30
N VAL A 521 2.60 13.97 -5.61
CA VAL A 521 1.37 13.38 -5.09
C VAL A 521 0.75 12.40 -6.09
N PHE A 522 0.51 11.17 -5.64
CA PHE A 522 -0.26 10.17 -6.38
C PHE A 522 -1.76 10.48 -6.38
N PHE A 523 -2.41 10.19 -7.52
CA PHE A 523 -3.86 10.12 -7.65
C PHE A 523 -4.28 8.65 -7.69
N PHE A 524 -5.15 8.22 -6.77
CA PHE A 524 -5.72 6.87 -6.84
C PHE A 524 -6.89 6.80 -7.81
N LYS A 525 -7.08 5.62 -8.41
CA LYS A 525 -8.20 5.24 -9.28
C LYS A 525 -8.47 3.73 -9.15
N ASN A 526 -9.51 3.26 -9.86
CA ASN A 526 -9.81 1.84 -10.06
C ASN A 526 -9.71 0.96 -8.79
N PRO A 527 -10.46 1.27 -7.73
CA PRO A 527 -10.58 0.38 -6.57
C PRO A 527 -11.06 -1.00 -7.04
N SER A 528 -10.34 -2.01 -6.61
CA SER A 528 -10.57 -3.43 -6.93
C SER A 528 -10.19 -4.31 -5.75
N ALA A 529 -10.66 -5.55 -5.73
CA ALA A 529 -10.26 -6.57 -4.76
C ALA A 529 -9.65 -7.78 -5.47
N ASP A 530 -8.69 -8.45 -4.83
CA ASP A 530 -8.12 -9.68 -5.38
C ASP A 530 -8.98 -10.92 -5.03
N ASN A 531 -8.49 -12.10 -5.41
CA ASN A 531 -9.15 -13.38 -5.15
C ASN A 531 -9.09 -13.84 -3.67
N GLU A 532 -8.70 -12.95 -2.77
CA GLU A 532 -8.70 -13.10 -1.30
C GLU A 532 -9.36 -11.91 -0.59
N GLY A 533 -9.95 -10.97 -1.36
CA GLY A 533 -10.66 -9.81 -0.84
C GLY A 533 -9.77 -8.64 -0.43
N ASN A 534 -8.45 -8.72 -0.66
CA ASN A 534 -7.51 -7.63 -0.34
C ASN A 534 -7.80 -6.42 -1.23
N PHE A 535 -7.90 -5.24 -0.64
CA PHE A 535 -8.36 -4.03 -1.32
C PHE A 535 -7.21 -3.31 -2.01
N MET A 536 -7.32 -3.13 -3.33
CA MET A 536 -6.32 -2.56 -4.21
C MET A 536 -6.76 -1.20 -4.76
N LEU A 537 -5.82 -0.27 -4.87
CA LEU A 537 -5.94 1.01 -5.58
C LEU A 537 -4.81 1.15 -6.59
N GLU A 538 -5.15 1.35 -7.87
CA GLU A 538 -4.20 1.85 -8.85
C GLU A 538 -3.82 3.28 -8.49
N LEU A 539 -2.53 3.61 -8.54
CA LEU A 539 -2.00 4.95 -8.34
C LEU A 539 -1.43 5.50 -9.65
N THR A 540 -1.67 6.77 -9.94
CA THR A 540 -1.14 7.45 -11.13
C THR A 540 -0.47 8.75 -10.71
N TYR A 541 0.73 8.98 -11.23
CA TYR A 541 1.46 10.22 -11.02
C TYR A 541 0.91 11.32 -11.94
N LYS A 542 0.62 12.49 -11.37
CA LYS A 542 0.29 13.69 -12.14
C LYS A 542 1.57 14.46 -12.47
N ALA A 543 2.10 14.25 -13.67
CA ALA A 543 3.12 15.13 -14.23
C ALA A 543 2.64 16.59 -14.24
N GLU A 544 3.38 17.47 -13.57
CA GLU A 544 3.26 18.91 -13.78
C GLU A 544 4.18 19.28 -14.95
N ASN A 545 3.59 19.86 -16.01
CA ASN A 545 4.26 20.26 -17.25
C ASN A 545 4.77 21.70 -17.20
#